data_AF-A0A7C1FZ25-F1
#
_entry.id   AF-A0A7C1FZ25-F1
#
_cell.length_a   1.000
_cell.length_b   1.000
_cell.length_c   1.000
_cell.angle_alpha   90.00
_cell.angle_beta   90.00
_cell.angle_gamma   90.00
#
_symmetry.space_group_name_H-M   'P 1'
#
loop_
_entity.id
_entity.type
_entity.pdbx_description
1 polymer ?
#
loop_
_entity_poly.entity_id
_entity_poly.type
_entity_poly.pdbx_seq_one_letter_code
_entity_poly.pdbx_strand_id
1 'polypeptide(L)'
;MVRRGNGSGWARWNELARYGYDLTRALLAQPQPLVQRHELTRRLTAALRSTFKGNVALVGPPGSGKRSALRALAQAIAHRDAPVELLNYQVFWIDVARLVSGARYRGELEQRAEQLSREIAAGSGRLVVVLEGAELLGLSNSDATSGNIALRALLNAGGIVLPLTPEQAARLTQSIPNWDMLVQVIEMPAWDEAACEAVLQAHLPRLQAHHRVEFAPEALRLAIQLAQRFLRAHALPGSALQILDHAAALAHLDGKTVVGRDRLLEAVALRTGLPLSGLDMLSPGSGGERHWLEIESALARRVVGQEPAIRAVARALRRARTGLGDPRRPLGSFLFIGPTGVGKTELARALAEFLFGDEESLIRIDMSEYMERHAVARLIGAPPGYVGFGLPGQLTDPVLRRPFSVVLFDEAEKAHPDVLNLLLQILEDGRLTDGYGRTVDFHNTLIVLTSNAGSQEAIGAGERAPEVFLSYARRLFRPELLNRLDDIVLFAPLSLDAMEQIVDLQLERAQQRLSLWGVRVRLSPSARSALARAGHDRELGARPLRRLIDREVLDPIARALLAGELEPGAEIVLDGEPGTWMWWKGGPEQVRKTALSSE
;
A
#
# COMPACT_ATOMS: atom_id res chain seq x y z
N MET A 1 -27.66 -24.05 5.32
CA MET A 1 -28.57 -24.98 6.02
C MET A 1 -28.24 -26.40 5.61
N VAL A 2 -27.50 -27.14 6.44
CA VAL A 2 -27.15 -28.54 6.20
C VAL A 2 -28.06 -29.41 7.08
N ARG A 3 -28.76 -30.35 6.44
CA ARG A 3 -29.70 -31.28 7.06
C ARG A 3 -29.02 -32.11 8.16
N ARG A 4 -29.64 -32.14 9.34
CA ARG A 4 -29.34 -33.06 10.44
C ARG A 4 -29.61 -34.50 9.98
N GLY A 5 -28.56 -35.28 9.80
CA GLY A 5 -28.64 -36.74 9.71
C GLY A 5 -28.52 -37.36 11.10
N ASN A 6 -29.57 -38.05 11.54
CA ASN A 6 -29.60 -38.88 12.75
C ASN A 6 -28.76 -40.15 12.54
N GLY A 7 -27.90 -40.49 13.49
CA GLY A 7 -27.15 -41.76 13.52
C GLY A 7 -25.83 -41.70 14.29
N SER A 8 -25.91 -41.93 15.61
CA SER A 8 -24.89 -42.40 16.57
C SER A 8 -23.42 -41.95 16.39
N GLY A 9 -22.99 -41.02 17.26
CA GLY A 9 -21.60 -40.62 17.47
C GLY A 9 -21.46 -39.33 18.30
N TRP A 10 -22.50 -38.48 18.26
CA TRP A 10 -22.55 -37.19 18.97
C TRP A 10 -22.78 -37.30 20.49
N ALA A 11 -23.20 -38.47 20.98
CA ALA A 11 -23.63 -38.65 22.38
C ALA A 11 -22.49 -38.49 23.43
N ARG A 12 -21.22 -38.42 22.99
CA ARG A 12 -20.06 -38.34 23.89
C ARG A 12 -19.57 -36.91 24.17
N TRP A 13 -19.88 -35.94 23.30
CA TRP A 13 -19.31 -34.59 23.35
C TRP A 13 -20.39 -33.52 23.18
N ASN A 14 -20.83 -32.89 24.27
CA ASN A 14 -21.99 -31.99 24.27
C ASN A 14 -21.56 -30.55 23.97
N GLU A 15 -20.58 -30.03 24.70
CA GLU A 15 -20.07 -28.66 24.52
C GLU A 15 -19.25 -28.51 23.24
N LEU A 16 -18.40 -29.49 22.89
CA LEU A 16 -17.66 -29.48 21.62
C LEU A 16 -18.60 -29.39 20.40
N ALA A 17 -19.72 -30.11 20.43
CA ALA A 17 -20.73 -30.08 19.37
C ALA A 17 -21.58 -28.79 19.38
N ARG A 18 -21.70 -28.13 20.55
CA ARG A 18 -22.44 -26.88 20.71
C ARG A 18 -21.70 -25.71 20.08
N TYR A 19 -20.39 -25.59 20.30
CA TYR A 19 -19.59 -24.45 19.82
C TYR A 19 -18.79 -24.74 18.54
N GLY A 20 -18.82 -25.97 18.03
CA GLY A 20 -18.07 -26.35 16.84
C GLY A 20 -18.55 -27.62 16.17
N TYR A 21 -17.63 -28.32 15.51
CA TYR A 21 -17.90 -29.58 14.80
C TYR A 21 -16.66 -30.47 14.72
N ASP A 22 -16.88 -31.77 14.52
CA ASP A 22 -15.82 -32.75 14.25
C ASP A 22 -15.34 -32.58 12.81
N LEU A 23 -14.14 -32.02 12.66
CA LEU A 23 -13.53 -31.76 11.37
C LEU A 23 -13.02 -33.05 10.71
N THR A 24 -12.56 -34.01 11.51
CA THR A 24 -12.02 -35.28 11.00
C THR A 24 -13.12 -36.08 10.31
N ARG A 25 -14.28 -36.19 10.97
CA ARG A 25 -15.47 -36.83 10.40
C ARG A 25 -16.00 -36.08 9.18
N ALA A 26 -16.00 -34.74 9.20
CA ALA A 26 -16.46 -33.94 8.07
C ALA A 26 -15.58 -34.17 6.82
N LEU A 27 -14.26 -34.23 6.99
CA LEU A 27 -13.32 -34.44 5.89
C LEU A 27 -13.29 -35.90 5.40
N LEU A 28 -13.55 -36.87 6.28
CA LEU A 28 -13.77 -38.26 5.87
C LEU A 28 -14.98 -38.38 4.93
N ALA A 29 -16.06 -37.64 5.22
CA ALA A 29 -17.28 -37.66 4.42
C ALA A 29 -17.16 -36.85 3.12
N GLN A 30 -16.44 -35.73 3.16
CA GLN A 30 -16.26 -34.84 2.01
C GLN A 30 -14.80 -34.33 1.95
N PRO A 31 -13.90 -35.09 1.31
CA PRO A 31 -12.50 -34.71 1.21
C PRO A 31 -12.32 -33.41 0.40
N GLN A 32 -11.27 -32.66 0.74
CA GLN A 32 -10.90 -31.41 0.11
C GLN A 32 -9.54 -31.53 -0.60
N PRO A 33 -9.31 -30.79 -1.69
CA PRO A 33 -8.03 -30.71 -2.38
C PRO A 33 -7.07 -29.89 -1.51
N LEU A 34 -6.44 -30.53 -0.54
CA LEU A 34 -5.53 -29.93 0.41
C LEU A 34 -4.11 -30.42 0.13
N VAL A 35 -3.17 -29.48 0.02
CA VAL A 35 -1.75 -29.81 -0.16
C VAL A 35 -1.12 -30.08 1.20
N GLN A 36 -0.49 -31.25 1.33
CA GLN A 36 0.20 -31.65 2.56
C GLN A 36 1.53 -30.92 2.72
N ARG A 37 1.78 -30.42 3.93
CA ARG A 37 3.04 -29.74 4.30
C ARG A 37 3.82 -30.61 5.28
N HIS A 38 4.55 -31.60 4.77
CA HIS A 38 5.21 -32.65 5.57
C HIS A 38 6.05 -32.12 6.74
N GLU A 39 6.85 -31.07 6.54
CA GLU A 39 7.65 -30.45 7.61
C GLU A 39 6.77 -29.83 8.70
N LEU A 40 5.76 -29.05 8.31
CA LEU A 40 4.81 -28.46 9.25
C LEU A 40 4.03 -29.54 10.00
N THR A 41 3.57 -30.58 9.30
CA THR A 41 2.90 -31.74 9.89
C THR A 41 3.79 -32.42 10.92
N ARG A 42 5.09 -32.59 10.63
CA ARG A 42 6.06 -33.15 11.59
C ARG A 42 6.22 -32.28 12.83
N ARG A 43 6.35 -30.95 12.66
CA ARG A 43 6.45 -29.99 13.78
C ARG A 43 5.18 -29.98 14.64
N LEU A 44 4.01 -29.96 14.00
CA LEU A 44 2.72 -30.06 14.70
C LEU A 44 2.60 -31.38 15.46
N THR A 45 3.01 -32.50 14.86
CA THR A 45 3.02 -33.81 15.51
C THR A 45 3.90 -33.80 16.76
N ALA A 46 5.13 -33.29 16.66
CA ALA A 46 6.05 -33.22 17.79
C ALA A 46 5.48 -32.36 18.93
N ALA A 47 4.88 -31.21 18.60
CA ALA A 47 4.31 -30.30 19.59
C ALA A 47 3.05 -30.87 20.28
N LEU A 48 2.11 -31.45 19.52
CA LEU A 48 0.88 -32.05 20.04
C LEU A 48 1.16 -33.29 20.93
N ARG A 49 2.29 -33.96 20.73
CA ARG A 49 2.74 -35.09 21.56
C ARG A 49 3.55 -34.68 22.79
N SER A 50 3.92 -33.41 22.91
CA SER A 50 4.73 -32.94 24.03
C SER A 50 4.09 -33.36 25.36
N THR A 51 4.91 -33.80 26.31
CA THR A 51 4.48 -34.08 27.69
C THR A 51 3.99 -32.82 28.39
N PHE A 52 4.28 -31.64 27.83
CA PHE A 52 3.85 -30.34 28.32
C PHE A 52 2.59 -29.86 27.59
N LYS A 53 1.40 -30.19 28.10
CA LYS A 53 0.02 -29.78 27.67
C LYS A 53 -0.34 -29.85 26.17
N GLY A 54 0.60 -29.97 25.23
CA GLY A 54 0.38 -30.15 23.80
C GLY A 54 -0.31 -28.98 23.09
N ASN A 55 -0.22 -27.74 23.59
CA ASN A 55 -0.84 -26.60 22.93
C ASN A 55 0.10 -25.93 21.91
N VAL A 56 -0.47 -25.48 20.80
CA VAL A 56 0.26 -24.87 19.69
C VAL A 56 -0.35 -23.54 19.29
N ALA A 57 0.46 -22.51 19.13
CA ALA A 57 0.11 -21.33 18.36
C ALA A 57 0.70 -21.46 16.95
N LEU A 58 -0.16 -21.64 15.95
CA LEU A 58 0.23 -21.66 14.55
C LEU A 58 0.20 -20.23 14.00
N VAL A 59 1.37 -19.60 13.94
CA VAL A 59 1.51 -18.16 13.66
C VAL A 59 1.92 -17.93 12.22
N GLY A 60 1.24 -17.01 11.55
CA GLY A 60 1.68 -16.54 10.23
C GLY A 60 0.77 -15.46 9.66
N PRO A 61 1.17 -14.77 8.59
CA PRO A 61 0.35 -13.71 7.98
C PRO A 61 -1.01 -14.20 7.47
N PRO A 62 -2.00 -13.32 7.28
CA PRO A 62 -3.26 -13.65 6.60
C PRO A 62 -3.00 -14.24 5.20
N GLY A 63 -3.72 -15.30 4.83
CA GLY A 63 -3.55 -15.96 3.52
C GLY A 63 -2.45 -17.04 3.46
N SER A 64 -1.62 -17.19 4.50
CA SER A 64 -0.51 -18.17 4.53
C SER A 64 -0.92 -19.65 4.54
N GLY A 65 -2.21 -19.94 4.62
CA GLY A 65 -2.75 -21.30 4.61
C GLY A 65 -2.86 -21.96 5.99
N LYS A 66 -2.86 -21.21 7.11
CA LYS A 66 -3.04 -21.76 8.47
C LYS A 66 -4.24 -22.72 8.56
N ARG A 67 -5.42 -22.28 8.11
CA ARG A 67 -6.65 -23.08 8.10
C ARG A 67 -6.50 -24.33 7.21
N SER A 68 -5.92 -24.16 6.03
CA SER A 68 -5.70 -25.26 5.09
C SER A 68 -4.75 -26.31 5.66
N ALA A 69 -3.70 -25.91 6.37
CA ALA A 69 -2.76 -26.83 7.01
C ALA A 69 -3.43 -27.67 8.12
N LEU A 70 -4.27 -27.04 8.96
CA LEU A 70 -5.01 -27.74 10.01
C LEU A 70 -6.06 -28.71 9.43
N ARG A 71 -6.73 -28.30 8.34
CA ARG A 71 -7.63 -29.20 7.60
C ARG A 71 -6.87 -30.33 6.93
N ALA A 72 -5.68 -30.08 6.38
CA ALA A 72 -4.86 -31.11 5.74
C ALA A 72 -4.43 -32.16 6.76
N LEU A 73 -4.06 -31.73 7.97
CA LEU A 73 -3.77 -32.61 9.10
C LEU A 73 -5.00 -33.45 9.47
N ALA A 74 -6.16 -32.83 9.65
CA ALA A 74 -7.40 -33.55 9.98
C ALA A 74 -7.82 -34.55 8.89
N GLN A 75 -7.64 -34.21 7.60
CA GLN A 75 -7.89 -35.11 6.49
C GLN A 75 -6.91 -36.29 6.48
N ALA A 76 -5.63 -36.04 6.73
CA ALA A 76 -4.62 -37.10 6.83
C ALA A 76 -4.95 -38.07 7.98
N ILE A 77 -5.40 -37.54 9.13
CA ILE A 77 -5.86 -38.37 10.25
C ILE A 77 -7.08 -39.20 9.83
N ALA A 78 -8.08 -38.58 9.19
CA ALA A 78 -9.30 -39.22 8.74
C ALA A 78 -9.05 -40.42 7.80
N HIS A 79 -8.12 -40.26 6.85
CA HIS A 79 -7.79 -41.28 5.86
C HIS A 79 -6.66 -42.23 6.27
N ARG A 80 -6.12 -42.08 7.50
CA ARG A 80 -4.98 -42.83 8.01
C ARG A 80 -3.66 -42.61 7.25
N ASP A 81 -3.50 -41.43 6.66
CA ASP A 81 -2.28 -40.96 5.98
C ASP A 81 -1.40 -40.05 6.87
N ALA A 82 -1.82 -39.80 8.12
CA ALA A 82 -1.04 -39.06 9.10
C ALA A 82 0.09 -39.92 9.71
N PRO A 83 1.11 -39.30 10.35
CA PRO A 83 2.07 -40.04 11.18
C PRO A 83 1.36 -40.98 12.16
N VAL A 84 1.94 -42.16 12.39
CA VAL A 84 1.33 -43.27 13.17
C VAL A 84 0.86 -42.80 14.54
N GLU A 85 1.59 -41.86 15.12
CA GLU A 85 1.31 -41.24 16.41
C GLU A 85 -0.01 -40.49 16.46
N LEU A 86 -0.47 -39.93 15.34
CA LEU A 86 -1.69 -39.12 15.24
C LEU A 86 -2.90 -39.89 14.71
N LEU A 87 -2.74 -41.15 14.29
CA LEU A 87 -3.83 -41.93 13.67
C LEU A 87 -5.07 -42.10 14.55
N ASN A 88 -4.89 -42.06 15.88
CA ASN A 88 -5.99 -42.19 16.84
C ASN A 88 -6.50 -40.85 17.36
N TYR A 89 -6.03 -39.74 16.81
CA TYR A 89 -6.48 -38.41 17.21
C TYR A 89 -7.81 -38.06 16.53
N GLN A 90 -8.55 -37.14 17.14
CA GLN A 90 -9.73 -36.50 16.56
C GLN A 90 -9.54 -34.99 16.59
N VAL A 91 -9.78 -34.33 15.47
CA VAL A 91 -9.70 -32.86 15.34
C VAL A 91 -11.10 -32.25 15.39
N PHE A 92 -11.33 -31.38 16.37
CA PHE A 92 -12.52 -30.54 16.49
C PHE A 92 -12.20 -29.10 16.10
N TRP A 93 -13.15 -28.44 15.44
CA TRP A 93 -13.05 -27.05 15.06
C TRP A 93 -14.09 -26.22 15.79
N ILE A 94 -13.64 -25.33 16.67
CA ILE A 94 -14.49 -24.46 17.49
C ILE A 94 -14.45 -23.05 16.94
N ASP A 95 -15.64 -22.47 16.77
CA ASP A 95 -15.83 -21.06 16.44
C ASP A 95 -16.00 -20.27 17.75
N VAL A 96 -14.94 -19.57 18.16
CA VAL A 96 -14.91 -18.82 19.42
C VAL A 96 -15.97 -17.71 19.44
N ALA A 97 -16.36 -17.17 18.29
CA ALA A 97 -17.43 -16.19 18.24
C ALA A 97 -18.74 -16.74 18.80
N ARG A 98 -19.01 -18.05 18.64
CA ARG A 98 -20.19 -18.71 19.24
C ARG A 98 -20.09 -18.85 20.75
N LEU A 99 -18.88 -19.07 21.26
CA LEU A 99 -18.60 -19.17 22.69
C LEU A 99 -18.88 -17.82 23.38
N VAL A 100 -18.41 -16.73 22.75
CA VAL A 100 -18.60 -15.34 23.22
C VAL A 100 -20.04 -14.88 22.99
N SER A 101 -20.65 -15.23 21.86
CA SER A 101 -22.01 -14.80 21.53
C SER A 101 -23.02 -15.31 22.56
N GLY A 102 -23.90 -14.40 23.00
CA GLY A 102 -24.95 -14.73 23.96
C GLY A 102 -24.47 -14.95 25.40
N ALA A 103 -23.20 -14.69 25.73
CA ALA A 103 -22.80 -14.48 27.13
C ALA A 103 -23.33 -13.10 27.57
N ARG A 104 -24.40 -13.08 28.36
CA ARG A 104 -25.07 -11.82 28.79
C ARG A 104 -24.61 -11.33 30.16
N TYR A 105 -24.02 -12.23 30.95
CA TYR A 105 -23.61 -11.96 32.33
C TYR A 105 -22.12 -12.22 32.55
N ARG A 106 -21.52 -11.46 33.47
CA ARG A 106 -20.13 -11.63 33.89
C ARG A 106 -19.92 -13.03 34.48
N GLY A 107 -18.91 -13.75 34.00
CA GLY A 107 -18.59 -15.13 34.41
C GLY A 107 -19.23 -16.25 33.58
N GLU A 108 -20.23 -15.96 32.73
CA GLU A 108 -20.86 -16.98 31.88
C GLU A 108 -19.87 -17.53 30.83
N LEU A 109 -19.02 -16.66 30.27
CA LEU A 109 -17.96 -17.05 29.34
C LEU A 109 -16.94 -18.00 29.99
N GLU A 110 -16.55 -17.70 31.22
CA GLU A 110 -15.60 -18.50 32.01
C GLU A 110 -16.20 -19.88 32.28
N GLN A 111 -17.47 -19.94 32.71
CA GLN A 111 -18.16 -21.21 32.95
C GLN A 111 -18.28 -22.07 31.69
N ARG A 112 -18.59 -21.46 30.53
CA ARG A 112 -18.64 -22.18 29.24
C ARG A 112 -17.26 -22.73 28.87
N ALA A 113 -16.21 -21.94 29.06
CA ALA A 113 -14.83 -22.36 28.79
C ALA A 113 -14.38 -23.49 29.74
N GLU A 114 -14.76 -23.45 31.01
CA GLU A 114 -14.49 -24.53 31.98
C GLU A 114 -15.22 -25.83 31.64
N GLN A 115 -16.47 -25.76 31.19
CA GLN A 115 -17.22 -26.94 30.75
C GLN A 115 -16.57 -27.56 29.51
N LEU A 116 -16.21 -26.73 28.53
CA LEU A 116 -15.49 -27.17 27.33
C LEU A 116 -14.12 -27.76 27.68
N SER A 117 -13.36 -27.12 28.57
CA SER A 117 -12.06 -27.60 29.07
C SER A 117 -12.14 -28.99 29.69
N ARG A 118 -13.19 -29.28 30.48
CA ARG A 118 -13.42 -30.61 31.05
C ARG A 118 -13.69 -31.68 29.99
N GLU A 119 -14.48 -31.37 28.96
CA GLU A 119 -14.69 -32.30 27.84
C GLU A 119 -13.39 -32.58 27.08
N ILE A 120 -12.57 -31.54 26.85
CA ILE A 120 -11.27 -31.67 26.18
C ILE A 120 -10.33 -32.58 26.98
N ALA A 121 -10.22 -32.35 28.30
CA ALA A 121 -9.40 -33.17 29.19
C ALA A 121 -9.86 -34.64 29.23
N ALA A 122 -11.17 -34.91 29.11
CA ALA A 122 -11.72 -36.26 29.04
C ALA A 122 -11.34 -37.01 27.73
N GLY A 123 -10.85 -36.30 26.72
CA GLY A 123 -10.33 -36.88 25.47
C GLY A 123 -9.03 -37.68 25.60
N SER A 124 -8.47 -37.82 26.81
CA SER A 124 -7.26 -38.62 27.10
C SER A 124 -6.05 -38.26 26.22
N GLY A 125 -5.90 -36.99 25.84
CA GLY A 125 -4.79 -36.51 25.00
C GLY A 125 -4.87 -36.93 23.53
N ARG A 126 -6.01 -37.47 23.07
CA ARG A 126 -6.27 -37.83 21.66
C ARG A 126 -7.16 -36.83 20.94
N LEU A 127 -7.43 -35.68 21.55
CA LEU A 127 -8.28 -34.65 20.99
C LEU A 127 -7.40 -33.45 20.61
N VAL A 128 -7.50 -32.98 19.38
CA VAL A 128 -6.97 -31.69 18.95
C VAL A 128 -8.14 -30.73 18.79
N VAL A 129 -8.08 -29.58 19.46
CA VAL A 129 -9.11 -28.54 19.31
C VAL A 129 -8.53 -27.32 18.66
N VAL A 130 -9.01 -27.01 17.46
CA VAL A 130 -8.71 -25.75 16.79
C VAL A 130 -9.66 -24.68 17.33
N LEU A 131 -9.11 -23.65 17.99
CA LEU A 131 -9.88 -22.50 18.46
C LEU A 131 -9.74 -21.36 17.44
N GLU A 132 -10.70 -21.26 16.53
CA GLU A 132 -10.74 -20.17 15.55
C GLU A 132 -11.31 -18.90 16.19
N GLY A 133 -10.55 -17.79 16.08
CA GLY A 133 -10.95 -16.51 16.67
C GLY A 133 -10.58 -16.37 18.14
N ALA A 134 -9.54 -17.06 18.62
CA ALA A 134 -9.10 -17.01 20.02
C ALA A 134 -8.74 -15.59 20.51
N GLU A 135 -8.36 -14.71 19.58
CA GLU A 135 -8.14 -13.30 19.84
C GLU A 135 -9.39 -12.57 20.36
N LEU A 136 -10.59 -13.07 20.07
CA LEU A 136 -11.85 -12.49 20.58
C LEU A 136 -11.99 -12.67 22.10
N LEU A 137 -11.34 -13.70 22.67
CA LEU A 137 -11.29 -13.90 24.11
C LEU A 137 -10.25 -12.95 24.72
N GLY A 138 -9.06 -12.87 24.15
CA GLY A 138 -7.95 -12.14 24.80
C GLY A 138 -7.84 -10.64 24.52
N LEU A 139 -8.49 -10.14 23.45
CA LEU A 139 -8.26 -8.78 22.93
C LEU A 139 -9.50 -7.87 22.95
N SER A 140 -10.57 -8.25 23.66
CA SER A 140 -11.78 -7.42 23.77
C SER A 140 -11.62 -6.33 24.84
N ASN A 141 -11.88 -5.06 24.48
CA ASN A 141 -11.63 -3.91 25.37
C ASN A 141 -12.54 -3.82 26.61
N SER A 142 -13.69 -4.52 26.63
CA SER A 142 -14.64 -4.47 27.76
C SER A 142 -14.42 -5.59 28.80
N ASP A 143 -13.90 -6.75 28.39
CA ASP A 143 -13.86 -7.97 29.22
C ASP A 143 -12.55 -8.77 29.10
N ALA A 144 -11.44 -8.11 28.70
CA ALA A 144 -10.14 -8.76 28.49
C ALA A 144 -9.72 -9.70 29.63
N THR A 145 -9.99 -9.34 30.88
CA THR A 145 -9.66 -10.18 32.04
C THR A 145 -10.42 -11.51 32.04
N SER A 146 -11.75 -11.49 31.84
CA SER A 146 -12.58 -12.69 31.82
C SER A 146 -12.29 -13.57 30.61
N GLY A 147 -12.05 -12.96 29.46
CA GLY A 147 -11.68 -13.70 28.26
C GLY A 147 -10.27 -14.33 28.36
N ASN A 148 -9.30 -13.66 28.99
CA ASN A 148 -7.99 -14.24 29.30
C ASN A 148 -8.09 -15.43 30.26
N ILE A 149 -8.95 -15.34 31.28
CA ILE A 149 -9.24 -16.46 32.20
C ILE A 149 -9.84 -17.64 31.43
N ALA A 150 -10.85 -17.38 30.58
CA ALA A 150 -11.48 -18.40 29.74
C ALA A 150 -10.49 -19.10 28.80
N LEU A 151 -9.66 -18.34 28.08
CA LEU A 151 -8.64 -18.90 27.19
C LEU A 151 -7.61 -19.73 27.96
N ARG A 152 -7.18 -19.27 29.14
CA ARG A 152 -6.25 -20.03 29.99
C ARG A 152 -6.86 -21.33 30.50
N ALA A 153 -8.16 -21.36 30.83
CA ALA A 153 -8.86 -22.58 31.22
C ALA A 153 -8.86 -23.64 30.10
N LEU A 154 -9.03 -23.21 28.84
CA LEU A 154 -8.95 -24.09 27.68
C LEU A 154 -7.52 -24.60 27.44
N LEU A 155 -6.52 -23.72 27.51
CA LEU A 155 -5.10 -24.09 27.35
C LEU A 155 -4.65 -25.10 28.42
N ASN A 156 -5.18 -25.01 29.64
CA ASN A 156 -4.86 -25.96 30.71
C ASN A 156 -5.38 -27.39 30.44
N ALA A 157 -6.41 -27.55 29.61
CA ALA A 157 -6.92 -28.85 29.19
C ALA A 157 -5.92 -29.60 28.29
N GLY A 158 -5.21 -28.85 27.46
CA GLY A 158 -4.23 -29.37 26.51
C GLY A 158 -4.81 -29.75 25.15
N GLY A 159 -3.93 -29.93 24.16
CA GLY A 159 -4.31 -30.27 22.78
C GLY A 159 -4.97 -29.12 22.00
N ILE A 160 -4.77 -27.88 22.43
CA ILE A 160 -5.33 -26.70 21.77
C ILE A 160 -4.42 -26.21 20.64
N VAL A 161 -5.00 -25.88 19.49
CA VAL A 161 -4.29 -25.24 18.38
C VAL A 161 -4.92 -23.88 18.06
N LEU A 162 -4.10 -22.83 18.11
CA LEU A 162 -4.49 -21.44 17.90
C LEU A 162 -3.94 -20.93 16.56
N PRO A 163 -4.75 -20.79 15.50
CA PRO A 163 -4.33 -20.13 14.27
C PRO A 163 -4.30 -18.61 14.46
N LEU A 164 -3.12 -17.99 14.45
CA LEU A 164 -2.95 -16.57 14.79
C LEU A 164 -2.16 -15.80 13.71
N THR A 165 -2.38 -14.49 13.61
CA THR A 165 -1.43 -13.58 12.94
C THR A 165 -0.28 -13.22 13.90
N PRO A 166 0.87 -12.75 13.39
CA PRO A 166 1.98 -12.31 14.26
C PRO A 166 1.55 -11.25 15.27
N GLU A 167 0.70 -10.30 14.86
CA GLU A 167 0.17 -9.23 15.72
C GLU A 167 -0.73 -9.79 16.82
N GLN A 168 -1.60 -10.74 16.48
CA GLN A 168 -2.47 -11.42 17.44
C GLN A 168 -1.66 -12.23 18.45
N ALA A 169 -0.64 -12.96 17.99
CA ALA A 169 0.24 -13.75 18.85
C ALA A 169 1.00 -12.85 19.84
N ALA A 170 1.60 -11.75 19.35
CA ALA A 170 2.33 -10.82 20.20
C ALA A 170 1.43 -10.21 21.30
N ARG A 171 0.21 -9.81 20.96
CA ARG A 171 -0.74 -9.28 21.95
C ARG A 171 -1.16 -10.33 22.97
N LEU A 172 -1.44 -11.57 22.55
CA LEU A 172 -1.80 -12.65 23.46
C LEU A 172 -0.66 -12.99 24.43
N THR A 173 0.58 -13.06 23.93
CA THR A 173 1.78 -13.27 24.76
C THR A 173 1.96 -12.18 25.83
N GLN A 174 1.65 -10.92 25.50
CA GLN A 174 1.70 -9.82 26.48
C GLN A 174 0.56 -9.89 27.51
N SER A 175 -0.61 -10.39 27.10
CA SER A 175 -1.82 -10.39 27.93
C SER A 175 -1.95 -11.60 28.87
N ILE A 176 -1.38 -12.75 28.52
CA ILE A 176 -1.52 -14.02 29.24
C ILE A 176 -0.23 -14.35 30.00
N PRO A 177 -0.26 -14.40 31.34
CA PRO A 177 0.91 -14.77 32.13
C PRO A 177 1.42 -16.19 31.81
N ASN A 178 2.74 -16.34 31.75
CA ASN A 178 3.44 -17.62 31.48
C ASN A 178 3.05 -18.27 30.15
N TRP A 179 2.78 -17.46 29.12
CA TRP A 179 2.44 -17.92 27.77
C TRP A 179 3.41 -19.00 27.24
N ASP A 180 4.71 -18.79 27.38
CA ASP A 180 5.76 -19.69 26.86
C ASP A 180 5.76 -21.07 27.52
N MET A 181 5.19 -21.17 28.74
CA MET A 181 4.95 -22.46 29.37
C MET A 181 3.68 -23.12 28.81
N LEU A 182 2.66 -22.33 28.50
CA LEU A 182 1.36 -22.87 28.09
C LEU A 182 1.29 -23.28 26.62
N VAL A 183 2.01 -22.58 25.73
CA VAL A 183 1.82 -22.66 24.28
C VAL A 183 3.16 -22.69 23.54
N GLN A 184 3.34 -23.68 22.68
CA GLN A 184 4.46 -23.73 21.75
C GLN A 184 4.13 -22.94 20.48
N VAL A 185 4.94 -21.95 20.12
CA VAL A 185 4.78 -21.19 18.88
C VAL A 185 5.41 -21.95 17.71
N ILE A 186 4.61 -22.19 16.66
CA ILE A 186 5.05 -22.75 15.38
C ILE A 186 4.74 -21.72 14.31
N GLU A 187 5.79 -21.17 13.71
CA GLU A 187 5.66 -20.28 12.57
C GLU A 187 5.33 -21.05 11.29
N MET A 188 4.43 -20.48 10.50
CA MET A 188 4.09 -20.96 9.17
C MET A 188 5.32 -20.83 8.26
N PRO A 189 5.80 -21.93 7.68
CA PRO A 189 6.91 -21.85 6.75
C PRO A 189 6.47 -21.05 5.52
N ALA A 190 7.38 -20.26 4.96
CA ALA A 190 7.15 -19.54 3.71
C ALA A 190 6.77 -20.52 2.58
N TRP A 191 6.05 -20.01 1.60
CA TRP A 191 5.75 -20.76 0.38
C TRP A 191 6.83 -20.45 -0.65
N ASP A 192 7.48 -21.49 -1.16
CA ASP A 192 8.21 -21.37 -2.42
C ASP A 192 7.21 -21.31 -3.59
N GLU A 193 7.68 -20.83 -4.74
CA GLU A 193 6.84 -20.61 -5.92
C GLU A 193 6.25 -21.92 -6.45
N ALA A 194 7.01 -23.01 -6.45
CA ALA A 194 6.58 -24.31 -6.96
C ALA A 194 5.48 -24.95 -6.08
N ALA A 195 5.66 -24.91 -4.77
CA ALA A 195 4.68 -25.36 -3.79
C ALA A 195 3.40 -24.51 -3.86
N CYS A 196 3.54 -23.19 -4.04
CA CYS A 196 2.41 -22.31 -4.26
C CYS A 196 1.66 -22.68 -5.55
N GLU A 197 2.37 -22.87 -6.66
CA GLU A 197 1.78 -23.29 -7.95
C GLU A 197 1.01 -24.60 -7.81
N ALA A 198 1.58 -25.59 -7.09
CA ALA A 198 0.90 -26.86 -6.81
C ALA A 198 -0.42 -26.68 -6.02
N VAL A 199 -0.47 -25.75 -5.05
CA VAL A 199 -1.73 -25.40 -4.37
C VAL A 199 -2.72 -24.79 -5.36
N LEU A 200 -2.31 -23.83 -6.17
CA LEU A 200 -3.21 -23.19 -7.14
C LEU A 200 -3.77 -24.21 -8.13
N GLN A 201 -2.93 -25.12 -8.63
CA GLN A 201 -3.34 -26.22 -9.51
C GLN A 201 -4.38 -27.13 -8.85
N ALA A 202 -4.21 -27.48 -7.57
CA ALA A 202 -5.18 -28.30 -6.84
C ALA A 202 -6.55 -27.63 -6.67
N HIS A 203 -6.58 -26.30 -6.60
CA HIS A 203 -7.81 -25.51 -6.50
C HIS A 203 -8.45 -25.15 -7.85
N LEU A 204 -7.68 -25.22 -8.94
CA LEU A 204 -8.07 -24.76 -10.27
C LEU A 204 -9.37 -25.39 -10.79
N PRO A 205 -9.58 -26.73 -10.72
CA PRO A 205 -10.80 -27.35 -11.26
C PRO A 205 -12.08 -26.83 -10.60
N ARG A 206 -12.01 -26.51 -9.30
CA ARG A 206 -13.15 -25.96 -8.56
C ARG A 206 -13.48 -24.53 -9.00
N LEU A 207 -12.45 -23.69 -9.19
CA LEU A 207 -12.62 -22.32 -9.68
C LEU A 207 -13.20 -22.31 -11.11
N GLN A 208 -12.65 -23.16 -11.99
CA GLN A 208 -13.12 -23.31 -13.37
C GLN A 208 -14.58 -23.75 -13.43
N ALA A 209 -14.97 -24.77 -12.65
CA ALA A 209 -16.35 -25.24 -12.61
C ALA A 209 -17.32 -24.21 -12.01
N HIS A 210 -16.89 -23.47 -10.98
CA HIS A 210 -17.74 -22.48 -10.32
C HIS A 210 -18.04 -21.28 -11.23
N HIS A 211 -17.00 -20.73 -11.87
CA HIS A 211 -17.11 -19.54 -12.73
C HIS A 211 -17.37 -19.87 -14.20
N ARG A 212 -17.32 -21.15 -14.60
CA ARG A 212 -17.47 -21.61 -15.98
C ARG A 212 -16.44 -20.97 -16.92
N VAL A 213 -15.19 -20.93 -16.49
CA VAL A 213 -14.05 -20.39 -17.25
C VAL A 213 -12.87 -21.36 -17.24
N GLU A 214 -11.96 -21.17 -18.18
CA GLU A 214 -10.64 -21.80 -18.21
C GLU A 214 -9.57 -20.76 -17.93
N PHE A 215 -8.40 -21.19 -17.47
CA PHE A 215 -7.25 -20.31 -17.23
C PHE A 215 -6.17 -20.58 -18.27
N ALA A 216 -5.56 -19.51 -18.79
CA ALA A 216 -4.40 -19.62 -19.67
C ALA A 216 -3.23 -20.36 -18.96
N PRO A 217 -2.35 -21.08 -19.68
CA PRO A 217 -1.27 -21.86 -19.08
C PRO A 217 -0.37 -21.05 -18.13
N GLU A 218 -0.12 -19.79 -18.46
CA GLU A 218 0.75 -18.89 -17.68
C GLU A 218 0.02 -18.20 -16.52
N ALA A 219 -1.32 -18.32 -16.43
CA ALA A 219 -2.14 -17.55 -15.49
C ALA A 219 -1.78 -17.79 -14.03
N LEU A 220 -1.43 -19.03 -13.66
CA LEU A 220 -1.10 -19.39 -12.28
C LEU A 220 0.21 -18.72 -11.84
N ARG A 221 1.28 -18.86 -12.64
CA ARG A 221 2.57 -18.22 -12.37
C ARG A 221 2.44 -16.71 -12.35
N LEU A 222 1.71 -16.14 -13.32
CA LEU A 222 1.45 -14.71 -13.34
C LEU A 222 0.69 -14.25 -12.09
N ALA A 223 -0.34 -14.98 -11.64
CA ALA A 223 -1.07 -14.64 -10.41
C ALA A 223 -0.16 -14.67 -9.17
N ILE A 224 0.79 -15.60 -9.08
CA ILE A 224 1.78 -15.65 -8.00
C ILE A 224 2.68 -14.41 -8.05
N GLN A 225 3.22 -14.09 -9.21
CA GLN A 225 4.09 -12.92 -9.40
C GLN A 225 3.37 -11.61 -9.08
N LEU A 226 2.11 -11.46 -9.55
CA LEU A 226 1.28 -10.30 -9.26
C LEU A 226 0.96 -10.21 -7.75
N ALA A 227 0.66 -11.32 -7.09
CA ALA A 227 0.41 -11.34 -5.66
C ALA A 227 1.64 -10.94 -4.83
N GLN A 228 2.81 -11.49 -5.14
CA GLN A 228 4.07 -11.15 -4.46
C GLN A 228 4.45 -9.68 -4.64
N ARG A 229 4.22 -9.15 -5.84
CA ARG A 229 4.57 -7.77 -6.17
C ARG A 229 3.58 -6.78 -5.58
N PHE A 230 2.29 -7.00 -5.80
CA PHE A 230 1.25 -6.00 -5.57
C PHE A 230 0.44 -6.21 -4.28
N LEU A 231 0.41 -7.43 -3.73
CA LEU A 231 -0.43 -7.78 -2.57
C LEU A 231 0.40 -8.24 -1.36
N ARG A 232 1.54 -7.59 -1.08
CA ARG A 232 2.49 -7.96 0.00
C ARG A 232 1.86 -8.07 1.40
N ALA A 233 0.77 -7.34 1.66
CA ALA A 233 0.02 -7.45 2.92
C ALA A 233 -0.67 -8.82 3.10
N HIS A 234 -0.82 -9.61 2.04
CA HIS A 234 -1.49 -10.91 2.04
C HIS A 234 -0.54 -11.99 1.54
N ALA A 235 -0.33 -13.02 2.36
CA ALA A 235 0.60 -14.08 2.02
C ALA A 235 0.07 -15.02 0.94
N LEU A 236 1.00 -15.58 0.18
CA LEU A 236 0.77 -16.73 -0.67
C LEU A 236 0.38 -17.96 0.18
N PRO A 237 -0.40 -18.91 -0.39
CA PRO A 237 -1.03 -18.88 -1.72
C PRO A 237 -2.33 -18.07 -1.76
N GLY A 238 -2.83 -17.59 -0.61
CA GLY A 238 -4.15 -16.99 -0.48
C GLY A 238 -4.35 -15.76 -1.36
N SER A 239 -3.35 -14.87 -1.46
CA SER A 239 -3.43 -13.69 -2.33
C SER A 239 -3.51 -14.05 -3.82
N ALA A 240 -2.75 -15.05 -4.29
CA ALA A 240 -2.81 -15.51 -5.67
C ALA A 240 -4.14 -16.19 -6.00
N LEU A 241 -4.69 -17.02 -5.09
CA LEU A 241 -6.04 -17.58 -5.24
C LEU A 241 -7.11 -16.50 -5.37
N GLN A 242 -7.00 -15.42 -4.58
CA GLN A 242 -7.94 -14.31 -4.66
C GLN A 242 -7.85 -13.55 -5.98
N ILE A 243 -6.65 -13.40 -6.56
CA ILE A 243 -6.50 -12.83 -7.90
C ILE A 243 -7.18 -13.73 -8.94
N LEU A 244 -6.93 -15.03 -8.91
CA LEU A 244 -7.53 -15.99 -9.85
C LEU A 244 -9.06 -16.02 -9.75
N ASP A 245 -9.59 -16.02 -8.52
CA ASP A 245 -11.04 -16.06 -8.26
C ASP A 245 -11.74 -14.79 -8.76
N HIS A 246 -11.22 -13.61 -8.45
CA HIS A 246 -11.78 -12.35 -8.96
C HIS A 246 -11.63 -12.23 -10.48
N ALA A 247 -10.50 -12.62 -11.05
CA ALA A 247 -10.29 -12.60 -12.50
C ALA A 247 -11.27 -13.53 -13.24
N ALA A 248 -11.55 -14.70 -12.66
CA ALA A 248 -12.56 -15.62 -13.17
C ALA A 248 -13.98 -15.06 -13.08
N ALA A 249 -14.33 -14.43 -11.96
CA ALA A 249 -15.62 -13.76 -11.80
C ALA A 249 -15.80 -12.63 -12.83
N LEU A 250 -14.79 -11.79 -13.04
CA LEU A 250 -14.80 -10.72 -14.05
C LEU A 250 -14.91 -11.27 -15.48
N ALA A 251 -14.19 -12.35 -15.79
CA ALA A 251 -14.30 -13.00 -17.10
C ALA A 251 -15.71 -13.53 -17.34
N HIS A 252 -16.30 -14.19 -16.34
CA HIS A 252 -17.66 -14.71 -16.42
C HIS A 252 -18.72 -13.61 -16.64
N LEU A 253 -18.62 -12.50 -15.90
CA LEU A 253 -19.53 -11.35 -16.03
C LEU A 253 -19.50 -10.74 -17.44
N ASP A 254 -18.33 -10.72 -18.07
CA ASP A 254 -18.14 -10.20 -19.43
C ASP A 254 -18.43 -11.26 -20.51
N GLY A 255 -18.92 -12.45 -20.15
CA GLY A 255 -19.21 -13.54 -21.08
C GLY A 255 -17.96 -14.18 -21.70
N LYS A 256 -16.77 -13.95 -21.13
CA LYS A 256 -15.52 -14.56 -21.57
C LYS A 256 -15.36 -15.94 -20.93
N THR A 257 -14.85 -16.89 -21.71
CA THR A 257 -14.62 -18.27 -21.25
C THR A 257 -13.18 -18.54 -20.82
N VAL A 258 -12.24 -17.63 -21.09
CA VAL A 258 -10.82 -17.80 -20.78
C VAL A 258 -10.30 -16.61 -19.97
N VAL A 259 -9.62 -16.91 -18.86
CA VAL A 259 -8.92 -15.97 -17.99
C VAL A 259 -7.46 -15.90 -18.42
N GLY A 260 -7.10 -14.79 -19.07
CA GLY A 260 -5.73 -14.45 -19.44
C GLY A 260 -5.13 -13.35 -18.56
N ARG A 261 -3.99 -12.81 -19.02
CA ARG A 261 -3.24 -11.73 -18.36
C ARG A 261 -4.11 -10.53 -17.97
N ASP A 262 -4.87 -9.98 -18.92
CA ASP A 262 -5.59 -8.72 -18.74
C ASP A 262 -6.60 -8.80 -17.58
N ARG A 263 -7.24 -9.97 -17.43
CA ARG A 263 -8.19 -10.26 -16.36
C ARG A 263 -7.53 -10.34 -14.99
N LEU A 264 -6.32 -10.89 -14.93
CA LEU A 264 -5.53 -10.93 -13.69
C LEU A 264 -5.08 -9.53 -13.28
N LEU A 265 -4.68 -8.69 -14.24
CA LEU A 265 -4.34 -7.28 -14.00
C LEU A 265 -5.55 -6.48 -13.52
N GLU A 266 -6.71 -6.69 -14.14
CA GLU A 266 -7.98 -6.07 -13.73
C GLU A 266 -8.40 -6.46 -12.31
N ALA A 267 -8.24 -7.74 -11.95
CA ALA A 267 -8.47 -8.22 -10.59
C ALA A 267 -7.53 -7.57 -9.56
N VAL A 268 -6.27 -7.31 -9.93
CA VAL A 268 -5.32 -6.59 -9.09
C VAL A 268 -5.69 -5.11 -9.00
N ALA A 269 -6.06 -4.48 -10.12
CA ALA A 269 -6.46 -3.06 -10.21
C ALA A 269 -7.59 -2.74 -9.25
N LEU A 270 -8.66 -3.54 -9.29
CA LEU A 270 -9.81 -3.37 -8.39
C LEU A 270 -9.44 -3.50 -6.91
N ARG A 271 -8.41 -4.30 -6.61
CA ARG A 271 -7.99 -4.55 -5.24
C ARG A 271 -7.02 -3.50 -4.71
N THR A 272 -6.10 -3.04 -5.55
CA THR A 272 -5.06 -2.07 -5.15
C THR A 272 -5.48 -0.63 -5.38
N GLY A 273 -6.52 -0.40 -6.20
CA GLY A 273 -6.89 0.93 -6.68
C GLY A 273 -5.94 1.47 -7.75
N LEU A 274 -4.93 0.70 -8.17
CA LEU A 274 -4.01 1.12 -9.22
C LEU A 274 -4.71 1.05 -10.59
N PRO A 275 -4.50 2.06 -11.46
CA PRO A 275 -4.98 2.00 -12.82
C PRO A 275 -4.24 0.89 -13.59
N LEU A 276 -4.94 0.31 -14.57
CA LEU A 276 -4.43 -0.76 -15.42
C LEU A 276 -3.10 -0.37 -16.10
N SER A 277 -2.97 0.89 -16.53
CA SER A 277 -1.74 1.41 -17.14
C SER A 277 -0.55 1.33 -16.18
N GLY A 278 -0.72 1.72 -14.92
CA GLY A 278 0.32 1.63 -13.88
C GLY A 278 0.67 0.17 -13.56
N LEU A 279 -0.33 -0.70 -13.43
CA LEU A 279 -0.10 -2.13 -13.20
C LEU A 279 0.62 -2.80 -14.36
N ASP A 280 0.24 -2.49 -15.59
CA ASP A 280 0.88 -3.06 -16.77
C ASP A 280 2.34 -2.57 -16.90
N MET A 281 2.60 -1.29 -16.62
CA MET A 281 3.96 -0.74 -16.53
C MET A 281 4.82 -1.47 -15.48
N LEU A 282 4.24 -1.78 -14.33
CA LEU A 282 4.93 -2.44 -13.23
C LEU A 282 5.01 -3.96 -13.39
N SER A 283 4.21 -4.59 -14.25
CA SER A 283 4.13 -6.05 -14.39
C SER A 283 5.19 -6.63 -15.34
N PRO A 284 5.85 -7.77 -15.05
CA PRO A 284 6.83 -8.38 -15.94
C PRO A 284 6.26 -8.76 -17.33
N GLY A 285 7.05 -8.58 -18.40
CA GLY A 285 6.73 -9.08 -19.74
C GLY A 285 5.48 -8.47 -20.41
N SER A 286 5.08 -7.25 -20.06
CA SER A 286 3.88 -6.56 -20.56
C SER A 286 4.04 -5.85 -21.91
N GLY A 287 5.27 -5.68 -22.41
CA GLY A 287 5.53 -4.66 -23.44
C GLY A 287 5.48 -3.22 -22.90
N GLY A 288 5.06 -3.02 -21.65
CA GLY A 288 5.18 -1.76 -20.89
C GLY A 288 6.62 -1.29 -20.69
N GLU A 289 7.60 -2.13 -21.03
CA GLU A 289 9.04 -1.79 -21.10
C GLU A 289 9.30 -0.56 -21.95
N ARG A 290 8.53 -0.34 -23.03
CA ARG A 290 8.66 0.87 -23.86
C ARG A 290 8.38 2.15 -23.09
N HIS A 291 7.40 2.15 -22.19
CA HIS A 291 7.09 3.33 -21.38
C HIS A 291 8.27 3.74 -20.49
N TRP A 292 9.05 2.77 -19.98
CA TRP A 292 10.24 3.04 -19.18
C TRP A 292 11.41 3.60 -20.01
N LEU A 293 11.43 3.35 -21.31
CA LEU A 293 12.38 3.97 -22.25
C LEU A 293 11.99 5.43 -22.57
N GLU A 294 10.72 5.78 -22.42
CA GLU A 294 10.17 7.11 -22.71
C GLU A 294 9.94 7.98 -21.46
N ILE A 295 10.37 7.51 -20.27
CA ILE A 295 10.13 8.21 -19.00
C ILE A 295 10.68 9.64 -19.02
N GLU A 296 11.84 9.90 -19.61
CA GLU A 296 12.37 11.26 -19.71
C GLU A 296 11.44 12.17 -20.52
N SER A 297 10.98 11.71 -21.68
CA SER A 297 10.05 12.45 -22.53
C SER A 297 8.71 12.67 -21.83
N ALA A 298 8.22 11.66 -21.12
CA ALA A 298 6.97 11.75 -20.37
C ALA A 298 7.03 12.81 -19.26
N LEU A 299 8.12 12.83 -18.49
CA LEU A 299 8.34 13.79 -17.40
C LEU A 299 8.64 15.20 -17.93
N ALA A 300 9.40 15.32 -19.03
CA ALA A 300 9.76 16.61 -19.63
C ALA A 300 8.56 17.39 -20.18
N ARG A 301 7.44 16.72 -20.50
CA ARG A 301 6.17 17.40 -20.85
C ARG A 301 5.63 18.31 -19.74
N ARG A 302 5.99 18.02 -18.48
CA ARG A 302 5.50 18.75 -17.31
C ARG A 302 6.60 19.51 -16.57
N VAL A 303 7.81 18.93 -16.54
CA VAL A 303 8.95 19.46 -15.78
C VAL A 303 9.94 20.06 -16.77
N VAL A 304 9.94 21.38 -16.84
CA VAL A 304 10.70 22.15 -17.83
C VAL A 304 12.06 22.58 -17.27
N GLY A 305 13.11 22.45 -18.09
CA GLY A 305 14.46 22.98 -17.78
C GLY A 305 15.20 22.21 -16.69
N GLN A 306 14.78 20.98 -16.40
CA GLN A 306 15.38 20.11 -15.38
C GLN A 306 15.78 18.74 -15.97
N GLU A 307 16.25 18.72 -17.22
CA GLU A 307 16.64 17.50 -17.93
C GLU A 307 17.69 16.67 -17.18
N PRO A 308 18.72 17.26 -16.53
CA PRO A 308 19.65 16.49 -15.70
C PRO A 308 18.97 15.77 -14.54
N ALA A 309 18.02 16.43 -13.87
CA ALA A 309 17.27 15.86 -12.76
C ALA A 309 16.36 14.70 -13.23
N ILE A 310 15.64 14.92 -14.33
CA ILE A 310 14.79 13.91 -14.98
C ILE A 310 15.61 12.68 -15.36
N ARG A 311 16.78 12.86 -16.00
CA ARG A 311 17.67 11.74 -16.37
C ARG A 311 18.19 10.97 -15.16
N ALA A 312 18.51 11.66 -14.07
CA ALA A 312 18.99 11.01 -12.85
C ALA A 312 17.92 10.08 -12.25
N VAL A 313 16.69 10.58 -12.11
CA VAL A 313 15.54 9.80 -11.61
C VAL A 313 15.19 8.66 -12.56
N ALA A 314 15.08 8.93 -13.86
CA ALA A 314 14.77 7.94 -14.89
C ALA A 314 15.73 6.74 -14.87
N ARG A 315 17.03 7.04 -14.76
CA ARG A 315 18.09 6.03 -14.67
C ARG A 315 17.94 5.15 -13.42
N ALA A 316 17.65 5.74 -12.27
CA ALA A 316 17.46 4.99 -11.02
C ALA A 316 16.20 4.11 -11.08
N LEU A 317 15.08 4.64 -11.57
CA LEU A 317 13.84 3.89 -11.72
C LEU A 317 13.96 2.72 -12.69
N ARG A 318 14.67 2.89 -13.81
CA ARG A 318 14.96 1.78 -14.74
C ARG A 318 15.75 0.66 -14.06
N ARG A 319 16.76 0.96 -13.22
CA ARG A 319 17.51 -0.06 -12.46
C ARG A 319 16.60 -0.85 -11.51
N ALA A 320 15.73 -0.14 -10.79
CA ALA A 320 14.76 -0.78 -9.91
C ALA A 320 13.81 -1.68 -10.71
N ARG A 321 13.37 -1.23 -11.90
CA ARG A 321 12.43 -1.97 -12.75
C ARG A 321 13.01 -3.27 -13.32
N THR A 322 14.29 -3.28 -13.68
CA THR A 322 14.98 -4.46 -14.21
C THR A 322 15.34 -5.48 -13.12
N GLY A 323 14.97 -5.23 -11.86
CA GLY A 323 15.31 -6.11 -10.74
C GLY A 323 16.79 -6.07 -10.35
N LEU A 324 17.53 -5.04 -10.80
CA LEU A 324 18.93 -4.82 -10.42
C LEU A 324 19.06 -4.04 -9.10
N GLY A 325 17.95 -3.56 -8.53
CA GLY A 325 17.89 -2.93 -7.21
C GLY A 325 17.63 -3.93 -6.08
N ASP A 326 17.81 -3.51 -4.82
CA ASP A 326 17.49 -4.32 -3.65
C ASP A 326 15.95 -4.43 -3.50
N PRO A 327 15.35 -5.64 -3.57
CA PRO A 327 13.90 -5.84 -3.48
C PRO A 327 13.33 -5.56 -2.09
N ARG A 328 14.17 -5.29 -1.09
CA ARG A 328 13.80 -4.88 0.28
C ARG A 328 13.66 -3.37 0.46
N ARG A 329 14.04 -2.57 -0.54
CA ARG A 329 13.99 -1.11 -0.47
C ARG A 329 12.77 -0.56 -1.24
N PRO A 330 12.39 0.71 -1.04
CA PRO A 330 11.39 1.38 -1.86
C PRO A 330 11.75 1.35 -3.37
N LEU A 331 10.78 1.64 -4.25
CA LEU A 331 10.99 1.67 -5.71
C LEU A 331 12.11 2.62 -6.14
N GLY A 332 12.30 3.69 -5.36
CA GLY A 332 13.44 4.57 -5.46
C GLY A 332 13.43 5.57 -4.31
N SER A 333 14.62 6.08 -3.96
CA SER A 333 14.76 7.13 -2.95
C SER A 333 15.68 8.25 -3.41
N PHE A 334 15.21 9.50 -3.31
CA PHE A 334 15.92 10.66 -3.82
C PHE A 334 15.93 11.83 -2.84
N LEU A 335 17.03 12.58 -2.83
CA LEU A 335 17.07 13.93 -2.27
C LEU A 335 17.09 14.93 -3.42
N PHE A 336 16.02 15.71 -3.56
CA PHE A 336 15.90 16.81 -4.51
C PHE A 336 16.40 18.09 -3.86
N ILE A 337 17.52 18.63 -4.33
CA ILE A 337 18.12 19.84 -3.78
C ILE A 337 18.23 20.92 -4.86
N GLY A 338 17.86 22.16 -4.50
CA GLY A 338 17.94 23.31 -5.40
C GLY A 338 17.04 24.46 -4.96
N PRO A 339 16.96 25.56 -5.72
CA PRO A 339 16.17 26.74 -5.36
C PRO A 339 14.66 26.47 -5.23
N THR A 340 13.94 27.40 -4.60
CA THR A 340 12.48 27.31 -4.48
C THR A 340 11.82 27.55 -5.83
N GLY A 341 10.73 26.83 -6.12
CA GLY A 341 9.93 27.07 -7.33
C GLY A 341 10.55 26.64 -8.67
N VAL A 342 11.63 25.84 -8.65
CA VAL A 342 12.30 25.33 -9.87
C VAL A 342 11.74 24.00 -10.40
N GLY A 343 10.80 23.38 -9.69
CA GLY A 343 10.12 22.16 -10.16
C GLY A 343 10.33 20.88 -9.33
N LYS A 344 10.95 20.94 -8.13
CA LYS A 344 11.13 19.77 -7.25
C LYS A 344 9.82 19.01 -6.98
N THR A 345 8.80 19.73 -6.51
CA THR A 345 7.46 19.17 -6.23
C THR A 345 6.71 18.79 -7.51
N GLU A 346 6.92 19.52 -8.62
CA GLU A 346 6.28 19.19 -9.90
C GLU A 346 6.84 17.87 -10.46
N LEU A 347 8.14 17.60 -10.29
CA LEU A 347 8.73 16.32 -10.67
C LEU A 347 8.15 15.16 -9.84
N ALA A 348 7.98 15.33 -8.52
CA ALA A 348 7.34 14.33 -7.68
C ALA A 348 5.89 14.04 -8.11
N ARG A 349 5.14 15.07 -8.49
CA ARG A 349 3.77 14.97 -9.01
C ARG A 349 3.72 14.28 -10.38
N ALA A 350 4.61 14.65 -11.29
CA ALA A 350 4.73 14.01 -12.60
C ALA A 350 5.13 12.53 -12.47
N LEU A 351 5.95 12.18 -11.48
CA LEU A 351 6.29 10.79 -11.16
C LEU A 351 5.10 10.02 -10.60
N ALA A 352 4.26 10.63 -9.77
CA ALA A 352 3.05 9.99 -9.26
C ALA A 352 2.09 9.64 -10.41
N GLU A 353 1.84 10.59 -11.30
CA GLU A 353 1.01 10.37 -12.49
C GLU A 353 1.64 9.34 -13.43
N PHE A 354 2.95 9.42 -13.70
CA PHE A 354 3.62 8.47 -14.60
C PHE A 354 3.62 7.04 -14.05
N LEU A 355 3.94 6.85 -12.76
CA LEU A 355 4.10 5.52 -12.17
C LEU A 355 2.78 4.88 -11.75
N PHE A 356 1.87 5.69 -11.23
CA PHE A 356 0.64 5.22 -10.58
C PHE A 356 -0.62 5.72 -11.27
N GLY A 357 -0.50 6.49 -12.36
CA GLY A 357 -1.58 6.92 -13.23
C GLY A 357 -2.43 8.08 -12.71
N ASP A 358 -2.17 8.59 -11.49
CA ASP A 358 -2.82 9.79 -10.97
C ASP A 358 -1.88 10.63 -10.08
N GLU A 359 -2.18 11.91 -9.95
CA GLU A 359 -1.42 12.80 -9.06
C GLU A 359 -1.79 12.65 -7.58
N GLU A 360 -2.96 12.08 -7.27
CA GLU A 360 -3.43 11.90 -5.89
C GLU A 360 -2.65 10.81 -5.15
N SER A 361 -1.88 10.02 -5.88
CA SER A 361 -0.90 9.08 -5.38
C SER A 361 0.34 9.78 -4.81
N LEU A 362 0.42 11.12 -4.87
CA LEU A 362 1.40 11.93 -4.15
C LEU A 362 0.95 12.16 -2.70
N ILE A 363 1.61 11.51 -1.75
CA ILE A 363 1.48 11.79 -0.32
C ILE A 363 2.53 12.83 0.06
N ARG A 364 2.11 14.08 0.26
CA ARG A 364 3.00 15.17 0.66
C ARG A 364 2.97 15.40 2.16
N ILE A 365 4.14 15.37 2.80
CA ILE A 365 4.33 15.68 4.21
C ILE A 365 5.26 16.88 4.32
N ASP A 366 4.80 17.95 4.97
CA ASP A 366 5.59 19.15 5.23
C ASP A 366 6.43 18.94 6.50
N MET A 367 7.76 18.92 6.37
CA MET A 367 8.66 18.65 7.50
C MET A 367 8.80 19.83 8.47
N SER A 368 8.36 21.03 8.07
CA SER A 368 8.27 22.17 8.99
C SER A 368 7.22 21.93 10.09
N GLU A 369 6.23 21.05 9.88
CA GLU A 369 5.28 20.63 10.94
C GLU A 369 5.88 19.65 11.95
N TYR A 370 7.09 19.13 11.69
CA TYR A 370 7.74 18.07 12.45
C TYR A 370 9.12 18.48 13.00
N MET A 371 9.31 19.79 13.23
CA MET A 371 10.52 20.32 13.87
C MET A 371 10.68 19.88 15.33
N GLU A 372 9.55 19.62 16.01
CA GLU A 372 9.52 19.29 17.43
C GLU A 372 9.38 17.78 17.68
N ARG A 373 10.02 17.29 18.74
CA ARG A 373 10.05 15.85 19.07
C ARG A 373 8.67 15.23 19.27
N HIS A 374 7.73 15.96 19.85
CA HIS A 374 6.37 15.45 20.11
C HIS A 374 5.52 15.33 18.83
N ALA A 375 5.86 16.07 17.77
CA ALA A 375 5.16 15.99 16.49
C ALA A 375 5.42 14.66 15.76
N VAL A 376 6.53 13.99 16.05
CA VAL A 376 6.93 12.70 15.43
C VAL A 376 5.87 11.62 15.64
N ALA A 377 5.22 11.60 16.81
CA ALA A 377 4.14 10.67 17.09
C ALA A 377 2.92 10.88 16.16
N ARG A 378 2.68 12.08 15.63
CA ARG A 378 1.61 12.33 14.66
C ARG A 378 1.90 11.71 13.29
N LEU A 379 3.18 11.55 12.94
CA LEU A 379 3.60 10.96 11.66
C LEU A 379 3.24 9.47 11.60
N ILE A 380 3.47 8.75 12.70
CA ILE A 380 3.30 7.29 12.79
C ILE A 380 2.06 6.86 13.58
N GLY A 381 1.37 7.79 14.25
CA GLY A 381 0.30 7.50 15.20
C GLY A 381 0.83 7.39 16.63
N ALA A 382 0.09 7.95 17.59
CA ALA A 382 0.51 7.91 18.99
C ALA A 382 0.28 6.52 19.60
N PRO A 383 1.21 6.01 20.44
CA PRO A 383 1.03 4.73 21.12
C PRO A 383 -0.02 4.79 22.25
N PRO A 384 -0.51 3.65 22.74
CA PRO A 384 -1.45 3.59 23.86
C PRO A 384 -0.96 4.39 25.08
N GLY A 385 -1.83 5.24 25.63
CA GLY A 385 -1.51 6.06 26.81
C GLY A 385 -0.96 7.46 26.51
N TYR A 386 -0.80 7.85 25.24
CA TYR A 386 -0.36 9.19 24.84
C TYR A 386 -1.51 10.01 24.23
N VAL A 387 -1.41 11.34 24.33
CA VAL A 387 -2.38 12.26 23.69
C VAL A 387 -2.34 12.07 22.17
N GLY A 388 -3.50 11.86 21.57
CA GLY A 388 -3.64 11.52 20.14
C GLY A 388 -3.71 10.02 19.86
N PHE A 389 -3.72 9.16 20.89
CA PHE A 389 -4.00 7.74 20.73
C PHE A 389 -5.39 7.54 20.08
N GLY A 390 -5.45 6.72 19.03
CA GLY A 390 -6.64 6.50 18.21
C GLY A 390 -6.71 7.38 16.95
N LEU A 391 -5.84 8.39 16.80
CA LEU A 391 -5.71 9.16 15.56
C LEU A 391 -4.85 8.41 14.53
N PRO A 392 -5.19 8.47 13.23
CA PRO A 392 -4.38 7.90 12.18
C PRO A 392 -3.03 8.63 12.06
N GLY A 393 -1.97 7.89 11.79
CA GLY A 393 -0.65 8.45 11.51
C GLY A 393 -0.65 9.14 10.14
N GLN A 394 -0.09 10.34 10.05
CA GLN A 394 -0.11 11.12 8.82
C GLN A 394 0.73 10.54 7.68
N LEU A 395 1.68 9.65 7.97
CA LEU A 395 2.45 8.92 6.97
C LEU A 395 1.97 7.48 6.84
N THR A 396 1.83 6.78 7.97
CA THR A 396 1.55 5.34 8.01
C THR A 396 0.17 4.99 7.46
N ASP A 397 -0.88 5.75 7.81
CA ASP A 397 -2.24 5.45 7.35
C ASP A 397 -2.46 5.75 5.85
N PRO A 398 -1.99 6.89 5.28
CA PRO A 398 -2.08 7.12 3.84
C PRO A 398 -1.35 6.05 3.02
N VAL A 399 -0.14 5.65 3.42
CA VAL A 399 0.61 4.60 2.72
C VAL A 399 -0.07 3.24 2.88
N LEU A 400 -0.64 2.93 4.05
CA LEU A 400 -1.41 1.71 4.24
C LEU A 400 -2.66 1.66 3.32
N ARG A 401 -3.31 2.81 3.07
CA ARG A 401 -4.47 2.93 2.16
C ARG A 401 -4.06 2.92 0.68
N ARG A 402 -2.94 3.56 0.34
CA ARG A 402 -2.38 3.66 -1.01
C ARG A 402 -0.88 3.26 -0.99
N PRO A 403 -0.58 1.94 -0.98
CA PRO A 403 0.80 1.45 -0.92
C PRO A 403 1.65 1.78 -2.15
N PHE A 404 0.98 2.18 -3.24
CA PHE A 404 1.58 2.63 -4.48
C PHE A 404 1.47 4.14 -4.54
N SER A 405 2.53 4.81 -4.14
CA SER A 405 2.49 6.26 -3.95
C SER A 405 3.88 6.86 -4.04
N VAL A 406 3.92 8.15 -4.38
CA VAL A 406 5.11 8.98 -4.19
C VAL A 406 4.97 9.65 -2.83
N VAL A 407 5.89 9.38 -1.91
CA VAL A 407 5.93 10.02 -0.61
C VAL A 407 6.95 11.16 -0.67
N LEU A 408 6.45 12.39 -0.59
CA LEU A 408 7.23 13.61 -0.67
C LEU A 408 7.39 14.23 0.72
N PHE A 409 8.61 14.20 1.24
CA PHE A 409 9.04 14.91 2.44
C PHE A 409 9.56 16.30 2.03
N ASP A 410 8.69 17.30 2.16
CA ASP A 410 8.98 18.69 1.78
C ASP A 410 9.85 19.36 2.88
N GLU A 411 10.87 20.14 2.49
CA GLU A 411 11.80 20.85 3.41
C GLU A 411 12.45 19.96 4.48
N ALA A 412 13.01 18.82 4.06
CA ALA A 412 13.50 17.77 4.96
C ALA A 412 14.59 18.21 5.96
N GLU A 413 15.33 19.28 5.66
CA GLU A 413 16.30 19.88 6.58
C GLU A 413 15.69 20.48 7.84
N LYS A 414 14.37 20.72 7.85
CA LYS A 414 13.64 21.26 9.02
C LYS A 414 13.17 20.17 9.98
N ALA A 415 13.16 18.91 9.54
CA ALA A 415 12.64 17.81 10.34
C ALA A 415 13.45 17.59 11.62
N HIS A 416 12.78 17.21 12.70
CA HIS A 416 13.46 16.71 13.90
C HIS A 416 14.29 15.45 13.57
N PRO A 417 15.49 15.25 14.18
CA PRO A 417 16.33 14.08 13.92
C PRO A 417 15.62 12.73 14.10
N ASP A 418 14.69 12.62 15.05
CA ASP A 418 13.89 11.39 15.25
C ASP A 418 13.02 11.04 14.03
N VAL A 419 12.57 12.03 13.24
CA VAL A 419 11.88 11.76 11.97
C VAL A 419 12.84 11.15 10.95
N LEU A 420 14.04 11.70 10.83
CA LEU A 420 15.06 11.19 9.91
C LEU A 420 15.46 9.74 10.26
N ASN A 421 15.47 9.39 11.55
CA ASN A 421 15.69 8.01 12.00
C ASN A 421 14.58 7.06 11.52
N LEU A 422 13.32 7.49 11.52
CA LEU A 422 12.22 6.70 10.95
C LEU A 422 12.38 6.53 9.43
N LEU A 423 12.86 7.57 8.74
CA LEU A 423 13.15 7.48 7.31
C LEU A 423 14.24 6.46 7.00
N LEU A 424 15.27 6.32 7.84
CA LEU A 424 16.30 5.28 7.67
C LEU A 424 15.67 3.89 7.61
N GLN A 425 14.73 3.59 8.51
CA GLN A 425 14.03 2.30 8.51
C GLN A 425 13.28 2.05 7.19
N ILE A 426 12.58 3.08 6.69
CA ILE A 426 11.88 3.01 5.39
C ILE A 426 12.88 2.76 4.25
N LEU A 427 14.01 3.47 4.25
CA LEU A 427 15.00 3.41 3.16
C LEU A 427 15.84 2.13 3.16
N GLU A 428 15.97 1.47 4.32
CA GLU A 428 16.73 0.23 4.50
C GLU A 428 15.87 -1.02 4.29
N ASP A 429 14.72 -1.09 4.98
CA ASP A 429 13.90 -2.30 5.07
C ASP A 429 12.57 -2.19 4.31
N GLY A 430 12.29 -1.03 3.71
CA GLY A 430 11.05 -0.80 2.97
C GLY A 430 9.82 -0.93 3.86
N ARG A 431 9.96 -0.74 5.17
CA ARG A 431 8.91 -0.96 6.18
C ARG A 431 9.02 0.05 7.31
N LEU A 432 7.89 0.34 7.94
CA LEU A 432 7.83 1.16 9.14
C LEU A 432 6.81 0.57 10.10
N THR A 433 7.17 0.43 11.38
CA THR A 433 6.22 0.04 12.41
C THR A 433 5.58 1.28 13.02
N ASP A 434 4.26 1.32 13.01
CA ASP A 434 3.48 2.44 13.52
C ASP A 434 3.33 2.41 15.05
N GLY A 435 2.74 3.47 15.65
CA GLY A 435 2.56 3.54 17.11
C GLY A 435 1.62 2.47 17.70
N TYR A 436 0.86 1.77 16.85
CA TYR A 436 -0.05 0.68 17.23
C TYR A 436 0.60 -0.71 17.08
N GLY A 437 1.87 -0.76 16.67
CA GLY A 437 2.61 -2.00 16.39
C GLY A 437 2.26 -2.62 15.03
N ARG A 438 1.57 -1.91 14.14
CA ARG A 438 1.28 -2.37 12.78
C ARG A 438 2.48 -2.06 11.88
N THR A 439 2.94 -3.04 11.11
CA THR A 439 3.98 -2.82 10.11
C THR A 439 3.36 -2.36 8.79
N VAL A 440 3.80 -1.21 8.28
CA VAL A 440 3.40 -0.62 6.99
C VAL A 440 4.49 -0.88 5.96
N ASP A 441 4.08 -1.23 4.74
CA ASP A 441 4.96 -1.59 3.62
C ASP A 441 5.17 -0.40 2.67
N PHE A 442 6.44 -0.05 2.42
CA PHE A 442 6.91 1.04 1.55
C PHE A 442 7.63 0.54 0.28
N HIS A 443 7.71 -0.76 0.02
CA HIS A 443 8.44 -1.31 -1.13
C HIS A 443 7.87 -0.85 -2.47
N ASN A 444 6.58 -0.53 -2.50
CA ASN A 444 5.88 -0.03 -3.69
C ASN A 444 5.78 1.51 -3.73
N THR A 445 6.53 2.20 -2.87
CA THR A 445 6.55 3.66 -2.82
C THR A 445 7.81 4.23 -3.46
N LEU A 446 7.70 5.46 -3.95
CA LEU A 446 8.84 6.30 -4.32
C LEU A 446 9.06 7.32 -3.20
N ILE A 447 10.25 7.34 -2.60
CA ILE A 447 10.56 8.27 -1.51
C ILE A 447 11.32 9.48 -2.08
N VAL A 448 10.78 10.68 -1.88
CA VAL A 448 11.40 11.94 -2.31
C VAL A 448 11.54 12.85 -1.10
N LEU A 449 12.77 13.25 -0.79
CA LEU A 449 13.06 14.31 0.15
C LEU A 449 13.37 15.57 -0.66
N THR A 450 12.91 16.73 -0.23
CA THR A 450 13.33 17.99 -0.85
C THR A 450 14.10 18.86 0.13
N SER A 451 15.00 19.67 -0.41
CA SER A 451 15.70 20.70 0.33
C SER A 451 15.90 21.95 -0.52
N ASN A 452 15.81 23.11 0.12
CA ASN A 452 16.16 24.40 -0.49
C ASN A 452 17.51 24.94 -0.01
N ALA A 453 18.23 24.15 0.80
CA ALA A 453 19.46 24.59 1.41
C ALA A 453 20.57 24.89 0.40
N GLY A 454 21.36 25.93 0.69
CA GLY A 454 22.49 26.35 -0.15
C GLY A 454 22.10 27.09 -1.42
N SER A 455 20.81 27.40 -1.63
CA SER A 455 20.33 28.01 -2.88
C SER A 455 20.94 29.38 -3.19
N GLN A 456 21.02 30.30 -2.22
CA GLN A 456 21.58 31.63 -2.45
C GLN A 456 23.06 31.58 -2.85
N GLU A 457 23.86 30.77 -2.16
CA GLU A 457 25.29 30.59 -2.45
C GLU A 457 25.51 29.85 -3.78
N ALA A 458 24.69 28.83 -4.07
CA ALA A 458 24.76 28.08 -5.31
C ALA A 458 24.43 28.96 -6.52
N ILE A 459 23.42 29.84 -6.43
CA ILE A 459 23.09 30.81 -7.48
C ILE A 459 24.28 31.72 -7.78
N GLY A 460 24.98 32.21 -6.74
CA GLY A 460 26.18 33.04 -6.90
C GLY A 460 27.41 32.28 -7.42
N ALA A 461 27.47 30.97 -7.21
CA ALA A 461 28.61 30.12 -7.57
C ALA A 461 28.64 29.68 -9.04
N GLY A 462 27.55 29.89 -9.80
CA GLY A 462 27.48 29.54 -11.23
C GLY A 462 27.76 28.07 -11.49
N GLU A 463 28.80 27.77 -12.27
CA GLU A 463 29.20 26.39 -12.61
C GLU A 463 29.57 25.52 -11.39
N ARG A 464 29.95 26.14 -10.27
CA ARG A 464 30.26 25.44 -9.01
C ARG A 464 29.03 25.18 -8.14
N ALA A 465 27.82 25.55 -8.59
CA ALA A 465 26.57 25.28 -7.87
C ALA A 465 26.41 23.81 -7.42
N PRO A 466 26.77 22.78 -8.22
CA PRO A 466 26.71 21.39 -7.78
C PRO A 466 27.56 21.09 -6.54
N GLU A 467 28.78 21.62 -6.47
CA GLU A 467 29.68 21.44 -5.34
C GLU A 467 29.11 22.09 -4.08
N VAL A 468 28.51 23.27 -4.23
CA VAL A 468 27.82 23.97 -3.14
C VAL A 468 26.66 23.12 -2.62
N PHE A 469 25.74 22.68 -3.47
CA PHE A 469 24.60 21.86 -3.03
C PHE A 469 25.04 20.56 -2.35
N LEU A 470 26.04 19.86 -2.89
CA LEU A 470 26.56 18.64 -2.28
C LEU A 470 27.21 18.90 -0.92
N SER A 471 27.91 20.04 -0.75
CA SER A 471 28.47 20.43 0.54
C SER A 471 27.39 20.68 1.59
N TYR A 472 26.27 21.33 1.20
CA TYR A 472 25.12 21.57 2.07
C TYR A 472 24.41 20.27 2.44
N ALA A 473 24.17 19.38 1.48
CA ALA A 473 23.56 18.09 1.73
C ALA A 473 24.36 17.29 2.78
N ARG A 474 25.69 17.25 2.67
CA ARG A 474 26.59 16.58 3.62
C ARG A 474 26.65 17.24 4.99
N ARG A 475 26.37 18.54 5.09
CA ARG A 475 26.33 19.26 6.36
C ARG A 475 25.01 19.07 7.10
N LEU A 476 23.90 19.01 6.36
CA LEU A 476 22.55 18.94 6.93
C LEU A 476 22.12 17.51 7.23
N PHE A 477 22.46 16.58 6.35
CA PHE A 477 22.08 15.18 6.48
C PHE A 477 23.29 14.34 6.82
N ARG A 478 23.11 13.44 7.78
CA ARG A 478 24.18 12.53 8.19
C ARG A 478 24.51 11.56 7.05
N PRO A 479 25.77 11.09 6.94
CA PRO A 479 26.18 10.16 5.89
C PRO A 479 25.31 8.90 5.81
N GLU A 480 24.79 8.43 6.94
CA GLU A 480 23.90 7.27 7.02
C GLU A 480 22.65 7.47 6.16
N LEU A 481 22.01 8.65 6.22
CA LEU A 481 20.83 8.92 5.39
C LEU A 481 21.20 9.03 3.92
N LEU A 482 22.25 9.79 3.60
CA LEU A 482 22.66 10.04 2.21
C LEU A 482 23.06 8.75 1.49
N ASN A 483 23.73 7.83 2.16
CA ASN A 483 24.14 6.54 1.60
C ASN A 483 22.97 5.57 1.37
N ARG A 484 21.77 5.87 1.91
CA ARG A 484 20.52 5.11 1.69
C ARG A 484 19.61 5.76 0.66
N LEU A 485 20.06 6.83 0.02
CA LEU A 485 19.41 7.40 -1.15
C LEU A 485 19.99 6.78 -2.42
N ASP A 486 19.16 6.56 -3.43
CA ASP A 486 19.62 6.06 -4.73
C ASP A 486 20.33 7.14 -5.56
N ASP A 487 19.96 8.41 -5.37
CA ASP A 487 20.66 9.56 -5.96
C ASP A 487 20.38 10.87 -5.20
N ILE A 488 21.31 11.82 -5.27
CA ILE A 488 21.08 13.22 -4.87
C ILE A 488 20.86 14.01 -6.17
N VAL A 489 19.63 14.46 -6.37
CA VAL A 489 19.19 15.08 -7.62
C VAL A 489 19.24 16.58 -7.49
N LEU A 490 20.11 17.20 -8.29
CA LEU A 490 20.34 18.63 -8.30
C LEU A 490 19.36 19.32 -9.26
N PHE A 491 18.74 20.40 -8.80
CA PHE A 491 17.87 21.26 -9.59
C PHE A 491 18.54 22.60 -9.86
N ALA A 492 18.57 22.99 -11.13
CA ALA A 492 19.15 24.25 -11.56
C ALA A 492 18.15 25.41 -11.44
N PRO A 493 18.62 26.66 -11.29
CA PRO A 493 17.79 27.85 -11.52
C PRO A 493 17.18 27.81 -12.93
N LEU A 494 15.95 28.32 -13.07
CA LEU A 494 15.25 28.32 -14.35
C LEU A 494 15.85 29.35 -15.31
N SER A 495 16.08 28.94 -16.56
CA SER A 495 16.42 29.88 -17.64
C SER A 495 15.20 30.68 -18.07
N LEU A 496 15.41 31.78 -18.79
CA LEU A 496 14.30 32.55 -19.35
C LEU A 496 13.50 31.71 -20.38
N ASP A 497 14.18 30.90 -21.18
CA ASP A 497 13.53 29.98 -22.13
C ASP A 497 12.65 28.95 -21.41
N ALA A 498 13.14 28.39 -20.29
CA ALA A 498 12.36 27.50 -19.45
C ALA A 498 11.14 28.23 -18.86
N MET A 499 11.30 29.48 -18.43
CA MET A 499 10.20 30.30 -17.95
C MET A 499 9.13 30.54 -19.03
N GLU A 500 9.52 30.82 -20.28
CA GLU A 500 8.57 30.96 -21.40
C GLU A 500 7.76 29.68 -21.64
N GLN A 501 8.41 28.51 -21.61
CA GLN A 501 7.72 27.23 -21.74
C GLN A 501 6.78 26.95 -20.55
N ILE A 502 7.16 27.36 -19.33
CA ILE A 502 6.28 27.25 -18.15
C ILE A 502 5.08 28.20 -18.27
N VAL A 503 5.24 29.40 -18.85
CA VAL A 503 4.12 30.29 -19.19
C VAL A 503 3.13 29.57 -20.10
N ASP A 504 3.63 28.94 -21.16
CA ASP A 504 2.79 28.18 -22.11
C ASP A 504 2.02 27.06 -21.37
N LEU A 505 2.68 26.27 -20.52
CA LEU A 505 2.01 25.22 -19.73
C LEU A 505 0.94 25.75 -18.76
N GLN A 506 1.21 26.87 -18.08
CA GLN A 506 0.22 27.48 -17.18
C GLN A 506 -0.96 28.08 -17.96
N LEU A 507 -0.70 28.65 -19.13
CA LEU A 507 -1.73 29.15 -20.02
C LEU A 507 -2.60 28.02 -20.57
N GLU A 508 -2.04 26.87 -20.93
CA GLU A 508 -2.82 25.68 -21.33
C GLU A 508 -3.77 25.23 -20.21
N ARG A 509 -3.30 25.19 -18.96
CA ARG A 509 -4.14 24.87 -17.80
C ARG A 509 -5.23 25.93 -17.56
N ALA A 510 -4.93 27.20 -17.79
CA ALA A 510 -5.91 28.28 -17.76
C ALA A 510 -6.94 28.15 -18.91
N GLN A 511 -6.48 27.77 -20.10
CA GLN A 511 -7.28 27.59 -21.30
C GLN A 511 -8.30 26.46 -21.16
N GLN A 512 -7.97 25.38 -20.44
CA GLN A 512 -8.94 24.33 -20.11
C GLN A 512 -10.15 24.89 -19.34
N ARG A 513 -9.92 25.79 -18.37
CA ARG A 513 -10.99 26.45 -17.61
C ARG A 513 -11.80 27.44 -18.45
N LEU A 514 -11.13 28.22 -19.29
CA LEU A 514 -11.77 29.19 -20.18
C LEU A 514 -12.57 28.53 -21.30
N SER A 515 -12.18 27.32 -21.73
CA SER A 515 -12.90 26.57 -22.76
C SER A 515 -14.33 26.21 -22.37
N LEU A 516 -14.62 26.07 -21.06
CA LEU A 516 -15.98 25.86 -20.53
C LEU A 516 -16.89 27.07 -20.79
N TRP A 517 -16.30 28.26 -20.93
CA TRP A 517 -16.97 29.50 -21.29
C TRP A 517 -16.91 29.81 -22.80
N GLY A 518 -16.37 28.87 -23.59
CA GLY A 518 -16.16 29.04 -25.03
C GLY A 518 -15.07 30.06 -25.39
N VAL A 519 -14.23 30.49 -24.44
CA VAL A 519 -13.19 31.50 -24.70
C VAL A 519 -11.85 30.83 -25.01
N ARG A 520 -11.17 31.29 -26.05
CA ARG A 520 -9.79 30.91 -26.39
C ARG A 520 -8.84 32.07 -26.21
N VAL A 521 -7.69 31.83 -25.58
CA VAL A 521 -6.64 32.81 -25.34
C VAL A 521 -5.35 32.35 -25.99
N ARG A 522 -4.66 33.28 -26.64
CA ARG A 522 -3.31 33.07 -27.17
C ARG A 522 -2.41 34.23 -26.76
N LEU A 523 -1.16 33.92 -26.45
CA LEU A 523 -0.12 34.92 -26.22
C LEU A 523 0.67 35.12 -27.51
N SER A 524 0.97 36.37 -27.84
CA SER A 524 2.04 36.70 -28.79
C SER A 524 3.42 36.34 -28.20
N PRO A 525 4.47 36.16 -29.02
CA PRO A 525 5.83 35.91 -28.53
C PRO A 525 6.35 37.00 -27.56
N SER A 526 6.03 38.27 -27.84
CA SER A 526 6.33 39.43 -26.98
C SER A 526 5.67 39.30 -25.61
N ALA A 527 4.36 39.02 -25.59
CA ALA A 527 3.61 38.83 -24.35
C ALA A 527 4.11 37.64 -23.52
N ARG A 528 4.43 36.52 -24.18
CA ARG A 528 4.98 35.34 -23.51
C ARG A 528 6.30 35.67 -22.83
N SER A 529 7.21 36.31 -23.55
CA SER A 529 8.52 36.71 -23.01
C SER A 529 8.38 37.74 -21.88
N ALA A 530 7.44 38.67 -22.00
CA ALA A 530 7.14 39.66 -20.97
C ALA A 530 6.62 39.00 -19.68
N LEU A 531 5.64 38.08 -19.78
CA LEU A 531 5.17 37.29 -18.65
C LEU A 531 6.27 36.43 -18.03
N ALA A 532 7.12 35.81 -18.86
CA ALA A 532 8.24 35.01 -18.38
C ALA A 532 9.22 35.86 -17.56
N ARG A 533 9.60 37.05 -18.05
CA ARG A 533 10.47 37.99 -17.32
C ARG A 533 9.83 38.46 -16.02
N ALA A 534 8.56 38.89 -16.07
CA ALA A 534 7.85 39.42 -14.91
C ALA A 534 7.55 38.34 -13.85
N GLY A 535 7.37 37.09 -14.28
CA GLY A 535 7.13 35.94 -13.40
C GLY A 535 8.41 35.25 -12.90
N HIS A 536 9.58 35.61 -13.41
CA HIS A 536 10.86 35.02 -13.01
C HIS A 536 11.44 35.74 -11.80
N ASP A 537 11.43 35.04 -10.67
CA ASP A 537 12.06 35.51 -9.44
C ASP A 537 13.33 34.72 -9.14
N ARG A 538 14.42 35.42 -8.78
CA ARG A 538 15.71 34.77 -8.51
C ARG A 538 15.69 33.85 -7.29
N GLU A 539 14.84 34.13 -6.30
CA GLU A 539 14.74 33.35 -5.05
C GLU A 539 13.56 32.37 -5.07
N LEU A 540 12.44 32.77 -5.70
CA LEU A 540 11.18 32.01 -5.71
C LEU A 540 10.95 31.22 -7.00
N GLY A 541 11.82 31.34 -8.01
CA GLY A 541 11.69 30.64 -9.30
C GLY A 541 10.39 31.00 -10.01
N ALA A 542 9.68 29.99 -10.52
CA ALA A 542 8.41 30.17 -11.22
C ALA A 542 7.18 30.32 -10.28
N ARG A 543 7.37 30.31 -8.95
CA ARG A 543 6.25 30.32 -7.98
C ARG A 543 5.30 31.52 -8.13
N PRO A 544 5.77 32.76 -8.42
CA PRO A 544 4.89 33.91 -8.61
C PRO A 544 4.06 33.85 -9.91
N LEU A 545 4.50 33.08 -10.90
CA LEU A 545 3.96 33.13 -12.26
C LEU A 545 2.46 32.81 -12.33
N ARG A 546 1.98 31.84 -11.54
CA ARG A 546 0.55 31.49 -11.52
C ARG A 546 -0.30 32.69 -11.10
N ARG A 547 0.09 33.39 -10.03
CA ARG A 547 -0.63 34.59 -9.56
C ARG A 547 -0.55 35.72 -10.58
N LEU A 548 0.57 35.84 -11.28
CA LEU A 548 0.73 36.81 -12.35
C LEU A 548 -0.25 36.52 -13.50
N ILE A 549 -0.34 35.26 -13.96
CA ILE A 549 -1.30 34.86 -14.99
C ILE A 549 -2.74 35.05 -14.53
N ASP A 550 -3.07 34.67 -13.29
CA ASP A 550 -4.41 34.87 -12.75
C ASP A 550 -4.78 36.38 -12.78
N ARG A 551 -3.90 37.26 -12.29
CA ARG A 551 -4.14 38.71 -12.24
C ARG A 551 -4.16 39.40 -13.62
N GLU A 552 -3.20 39.06 -14.47
CA GLU A 552 -2.96 39.77 -15.74
C GLU A 552 -3.79 39.22 -16.90
N VAL A 553 -4.16 37.94 -16.84
CA VAL A 553 -4.86 37.24 -17.92
C VAL A 553 -6.27 36.86 -17.49
N LEU A 554 -6.45 36.13 -16.38
CA LEU A 554 -7.76 35.59 -16.03
C LEU A 554 -8.72 36.63 -15.47
N ASP A 555 -8.29 37.47 -14.53
CA ASP A 555 -9.15 38.45 -13.86
C ASP A 555 -9.77 39.45 -14.85
N PRO A 556 -9.06 39.98 -15.86
CA PRO A 556 -9.69 40.84 -16.85
C PRO A 556 -10.63 40.06 -17.79
N ILE A 557 -10.34 38.80 -18.15
CA ILE A 557 -11.25 37.97 -18.96
C ILE A 557 -12.54 37.70 -18.18
N ALA A 558 -12.42 37.35 -16.90
CA ALA A 558 -13.55 37.10 -16.03
C ALA A 558 -14.46 38.34 -15.89
N ARG A 559 -13.86 39.53 -15.73
CA ARG A 559 -14.60 40.80 -15.72
C ARG A 559 -15.33 41.05 -17.03
N ALA A 560 -14.66 40.88 -18.17
CA ALA A 560 -15.26 41.11 -19.49
C ALA A 560 -16.37 40.09 -19.82
N LEU A 561 -16.25 38.84 -19.37
CA LEU A 561 -17.33 37.83 -19.46
C LEU A 561 -18.55 38.22 -18.62
N LEU A 562 -18.34 38.66 -17.37
CA LEU A 562 -19.43 39.08 -16.47
C LEU A 562 -20.11 40.37 -16.94
N ALA A 563 -19.37 41.27 -17.55
CA ALA A 563 -19.90 42.50 -18.16
C ALA A 563 -20.64 42.27 -19.49
N GLY A 564 -20.58 41.06 -20.05
CA GLY A 564 -21.19 40.72 -21.34
C GLY A 564 -20.43 41.26 -22.55
N GLU A 565 -19.16 41.64 -22.39
CA GLU A 565 -18.31 42.19 -23.47
C GLU A 565 -17.68 41.08 -24.34
N LEU A 566 -17.60 39.87 -23.79
CA LEU A 566 -17.10 38.67 -24.46
C LEU A 566 -18.24 37.69 -24.75
N GLU A 567 -18.35 37.29 -26.02
CA GLU A 567 -19.31 36.29 -26.46
C GLU A 567 -18.69 34.88 -26.37
N PRO A 568 -19.50 33.82 -26.11
CA PRO A 568 -19.05 32.45 -26.23
C PRO A 568 -18.47 32.18 -27.62
N GLY A 569 -17.26 31.63 -27.71
CA GLY A 569 -16.53 31.40 -28.96
C GLY A 569 -15.46 32.46 -29.26
N ALA A 570 -15.33 33.51 -28.45
CA ALA A 570 -14.33 34.55 -28.65
C ALA A 570 -12.89 34.03 -28.56
N GLU A 571 -12.07 34.40 -29.54
CA GLU A 571 -10.62 34.25 -29.47
C GLU A 571 -9.98 35.58 -29.05
N ILE A 572 -9.12 35.54 -28.04
CA ILE A 572 -8.42 36.67 -27.46
C ILE A 572 -6.94 36.47 -27.70
N VAL A 573 -6.32 37.38 -28.44
CA VAL A 573 -4.85 37.45 -28.52
C VAL A 573 -4.37 38.54 -27.59
N LEU A 574 -3.39 38.21 -26.76
CA LEU A 574 -2.75 39.12 -25.84
C LEU A 574 -1.35 39.51 -26.35
N ASP A 575 -1.11 40.81 -26.43
CA ASP A 575 0.16 41.38 -26.89
C ASP A 575 0.59 42.56 -26.01
N GLY A 576 1.91 42.74 -25.85
CA GLY A 576 2.53 43.76 -25.01
C GLY A 576 3.01 43.27 -23.63
N GLU A 577 3.28 44.22 -22.73
CA GLU A 577 3.78 43.97 -21.38
C GLU A 577 2.63 43.88 -20.36
N PRO A 578 2.80 43.12 -19.25
CA PRO A 578 1.85 43.08 -18.14
C PRO A 578 1.38 44.48 -17.69
N GLY A 579 0.08 44.65 -17.44
CA GLY A 579 -0.54 45.93 -17.13
C GLY A 579 -0.82 46.86 -18.33
N THR A 580 -0.30 46.57 -19.52
CA THR A 580 -0.51 47.39 -20.74
C THR A 580 -1.05 46.57 -21.93
N TRP A 581 -1.62 45.40 -21.64
CA TRP A 581 -2.10 44.43 -22.62
C TRP A 581 -2.97 45.05 -23.70
N MET A 582 -2.62 44.81 -24.96
CA MET A 582 -3.56 44.98 -26.07
C MET A 582 -4.33 43.67 -26.27
N TRP A 583 -5.65 43.81 -26.28
CA TRP A 583 -6.58 42.71 -26.49
C TRP A 583 -7.09 42.77 -27.91
N TRP A 584 -6.96 41.65 -28.63
CA TRP A 584 -7.53 41.50 -29.94
C TRP A 584 -8.69 40.49 -29.86
N LYS A 585 -9.93 40.94 -30.07
CA LYS A 585 -11.10 40.06 -30.24
C LYS A 585 -11.07 39.51 -31.67
N GLY A 586 -10.78 38.23 -31.84
CA GLY A 586 -10.76 37.55 -33.13
C GLY A 586 -12.10 36.93 -33.48
N GLY A 587 -12.81 37.52 -34.45
CA GLY A 587 -13.59 36.79 -35.45
C GLY A 587 -12.86 36.91 -36.81
N PRO A 588 -13.10 36.01 -37.79
CA PRO A 588 -12.28 35.89 -39.00
C PRO A 588 -12.16 37.13 -39.90
N GLU A 589 -12.90 38.23 -39.63
CA GLU A 589 -12.83 39.45 -40.44
C GLU A 589 -12.72 40.80 -39.70
N GLN A 590 -12.65 40.89 -38.36
CA GLN A 590 -12.49 42.20 -37.72
C GLN A 590 -11.65 42.16 -36.46
N VAL A 591 -10.45 42.71 -36.57
CA VAL A 591 -9.56 43.01 -35.45
C VAL A 591 -9.87 44.45 -34.99
N ARG A 592 -10.78 44.63 -34.04
CA ARG A 592 -11.00 45.93 -33.36
C ARG A 592 -10.13 46.02 -32.11
N LYS A 593 -9.33 47.09 -32.02
CA LYS A 593 -8.53 47.44 -30.85
C LYS A 593 -9.45 47.92 -29.74
N THR A 594 -9.62 47.15 -28.68
CA THR A 594 -10.28 47.61 -27.46
C THR A 594 -9.21 47.71 -26.38
N ALA A 595 -8.86 48.94 -25.99
CA ALA A 595 -8.01 49.16 -24.83
C ALA A 595 -8.90 49.08 -23.59
N LEU A 596 -8.68 48.10 -22.73
CA LEU A 596 -9.20 48.12 -21.37
C LEU A 596 -8.26 49.00 -20.55
N SER A 597 -8.71 50.21 -20.22
CA SER A 597 -8.02 51.05 -19.24
C SER A 597 -8.06 50.34 -17.89
N SER A 598 -6.89 50.12 -17.30
CA SER A 598 -6.76 49.76 -15.90
C SER A 598 -7.14 50.97 -15.04
N GLU A 599 -8.35 50.98 -14.48
CA GLU A 599 -8.62 51.67 -13.22
C GLU A 599 -8.79 50.64 -12.09
#